data_AF-A0A5J4X125-F1
#
_entry.id   AF-A0A5J4X125-F1
#
_cell.length_a   1.000
_cell.length_b   1.000
_cell.length_c   1.000
_cell.angle_alpha   90.00
_cell.angle_beta   90.00
_cell.angle_gamma   90.00
#
_symmetry.space_group_name_H-M   'P 1'
#
loop_
_entity.id
_entity.type
_entity.pdbx_description
1 polymer ?
#
loop_
_entity_poly.entity_id
_entity_poly.type
_entity_poly.pdbx_seq_one_letter_code
_entity_poly.pdbx_strand_id
1 'polypeptide(L)'
;MKLIMEDKLNFIFLNRVLIKVLKQDFQVETHFSHLRYKSLIDLSFLLSDLEPIDADAYQQLVFIIVYDPSVLMLDYELQIIEFDQMKVYELTNMEKY
;
A
#
# COMPACT_ATOMS: atom_id res chain seq x y z
N MET A 1 1.88 12.03 20.99
CA MET A 1 1.60 12.79 19.74
C MET A 1 2.83 13.63 19.35
N LYS A 2 3.98 12.99 19.14
CA LYS A 2 5.25 13.65 18.72
C LYS A 2 5.92 12.86 17.58
N LEU A 3 5.84 11.53 17.64
CA LEU A 3 6.29 10.62 16.58
C LEU A 3 5.64 10.83 15.20
N ILE A 4 4.33 11.13 15.13
CA ILE A 4 3.61 11.26 13.83
C ILE A 4 4.08 12.48 13.02
N MET A 5 4.61 13.53 13.66
CA MET A 5 5.15 14.70 12.95
C MET A 5 6.56 14.47 12.41
N GLU A 6 7.37 13.65 13.08
CA GLU A 6 8.76 13.37 12.67
C GLU A 6 8.80 12.52 11.39
N ASP A 7 7.88 11.55 11.22
CA ASP A 7 7.85 10.69 10.03
C ASP A 7 7.41 11.44 8.75
N LYS A 8 6.42 12.32 8.82
CA LYS A 8 5.99 13.11 7.64
C LYS A 8 7.08 14.05 7.15
N LEU A 9 7.87 14.63 8.07
CA LEU A 9 8.99 15.50 7.74
C LEU A 9 10.12 14.71 7.05
N ASN A 10 10.36 13.47 7.49
CA ASN A 10 11.33 12.55 6.89
C ASN A 10 10.95 12.17 5.44
N PHE A 11 9.66 11.95 5.15
CA PHE A 11 9.22 11.64 3.79
C PHE A 11 9.45 12.78 2.78
N ILE A 12 9.24 14.03 3.20
CA ILE A 12 9.49 15.21 2.34
C ILE A 12 10.98 15.31 1.99
N PHE A 13 11.86 15.11 2.98
CA PHE A 13 13.30 15.12 2.76
C PHE A 13 13.73 13.98 1.83
N LEU A 14 13.27 12.75 2.08
CA LEU A 14 13.60 11.59 1.26
C LEU A 14 13.16 11.79 -0.21
N ASN A 15 11.96 12.32 -0.43
CA ASN A 15 11.47 12.66 -1.76
C ASN A 15 12.37 13.70 -2.46
N ARG A 16 12.86 14.73 -1.72
CA ARG A 16 13.79 15.73 -2.28
C ARG A 16 15.14 15.12 -2.66
N VAL A 17 15.66 14.20 -1.85
CA VAL A 17 16.92 13.49 -2.15
C VAL A 17 16.76 12.63 -3.40
N LEU A 18 15.68 11.85 -3.50
CA LEU A 18 15.41 11.03 -4.68
C LEU A 18 15.31 11.88 -5.96
N ILE A 19 14.59 13.00 -5.93
CA ILE A 19 14.49 13.93 -7.06
C ILE A 19 15.88 14.49 -7.43
N LYS A 20 16.69 14.85 -6.44
CA LYS A 20 18.03 15.41 -6.69
C LYS A 20 18.95 14.40 -7.34
N VAL A 21 18.94 13.15 -6.87
CA VAL A 21 19.74 12.07 -7.43
C VAL A 21 19.34 11.82 -8.89
N LEU A 22 18.03 11.71 -9.18
CA LEU A 22 17.53 11.54 -10.54
C LEU A 22 17.98 12.68 -11.48
N LYS A 23 17.96 13.93 -11.01
CA LYS A 23 18.41 15.10 -11.79
C LYS A 23 19.91 15.11 -12.07
N GLN A 24 20.71 14.42 -11.27
CA GLN A 24 22.17 14.42 -11.33
C GLN A 24 22.73 13.13 -11.96
N ASP A 25 21.87 12.27 -12.49
CA ASP A 25 22.22 10.97 -13.09
C ASP A 25 23.04 10.06 -12.16
N PHE A 26 22.79 10.17 -10.85
CA PHE A 26 23.33 9.26 -9.86
C PHE A 26 22.43 8.02 -9.73
N GLN A 27 23.05 6.86 -9.52
CA GLN A 27 22.32 5.65 -9.15
C GLN A 27 22.10 5.63 -7.64
N VAL A 28 20.89 5.24 -7.21
CA VAL A 28 20.61 4.94 -5.80
C VAL A 28 20.50 3.44 -5.65
N GLU A 29 21.29 2.86 -4.75
CA GLU A 29 21.16 1.46 -4.33
C GLU A 29 19.99 1.29 -3.36
N THR A 30 18.79 1.67 -3.78
CA THR A 30 17.56 1.48 -3.00
C THR A 30 16.50 0.79 -3.84
N HIS A 31 15.96 -0.31 -3.31
CA HIS A 31 14.86 -1.04 -3.93
C HIS A 31 13.56 -0.70 -3.21
N PHE A 32 12.74 0.16 -3.82
CA PHE A 32 11.38 0.40 -3.33
C PHE A 32 10.42 -0.65 -3.89
N SER A 33 9.32 -0.90 -3.16
CA SER A 33 8.19 -1.63 -3.74
C SER A 33 7.71 -0.92 -5.01
N HIS A 34 7.31 -1.71 -6.01
CA HIS A 34 6.71 -1.20 -7.25
C HIS A 34 5.52 -0.25 -7.00
N LEU A 35 4.78 -0.44 -5.90
CA LEU A 35 3.70 0.46 -5.46
C LEU A 35 4.17 1.89 -5.16
N ARG A 36 5.39 2.05 -4.64
CA ARG A 36 5.94 3.38 -4.37
C ARG A 36 6.11 4.15 -5.67
N TYR A 37 6.56 3.49 -6.73
CA TYR A 37 6.68 4.10 -8.03
C TYR A 37 5.32 4.44 -8.61
N LYS A 38 4.33 3.53 -8.56
CA LYS A 38 2.94 3.83 -8.98
C LYS A 38 2.37 5.05 -8.26
N SER A 39 2.55 5.15 -6.94
CA SER A 39 2.13 6.30 -6.14
C SER A 39 2.81 7.61 -6.56
N LEU A 40 4.09 7.58 -6.98
CA LEU A 40 4.81 8.78 -7.42
C LEU A 40 4.30 9.35 -8.75
N ILE A 41 3.69 8.51 -9.59
CA ILE A 41 3.16 8.89 -10.91
C ILE A 41 1.64 8.80 -10.99
N ASP A 42 0.96 8.72 -9.84
CA ASP A 42 -0.50 8.68 -9.73
C ASP A 42 -1.17 7.56 -10.54
N LEU A 43 -0.53 6.39 -10.59
CA LEU A 43 -1.11 5.20 -11.22
C LEU A 43 -1.99 4.44 -10.23
N SER A 44 -3.14 3.98 -10.72
CA SER A 44 -4.06 3.13 -9.96
C SER A 44 -3.41 1.80 -9.54
N PHE A 45 -3.79 1.36 -8.34
CA PHE A 45 -3.45 0.05 -7.81
C PHE A 45 -4.38 -1.01 -8.40
N LEU A 46 -3.79 -2.13 -8.82
CA LEU A 46 -4.47 -3.30 -9.37
C LEU A 46 -4.31 -4.47 -8.42
N LEU A 47 -5.22 -5.45 -8.48
CA LEU A 47 -5.11 -6.65 -7.66
C LEU A 47 -3.77 -7.39 -7.89
N SER A 48 -3.29 -7.45 -9.14
CA SER A 48 -1.99 -8.07 -9.47
C SER A 48 -0.79 -7.39 -8.81
N ASP A 49 -0.93 -6.14 -8.38
CA ASP A 49 0.13 -5.46 -7.64
C ASP A 49 0.32 -6.04 -6.22
N LEU A 50 -0.69 -6.75 -5.70
CA LEU A 50 -0.62 -7.37 -4.39
C LEU A 50 0.25 -8.64 -4.40
N GLU A 51 0.32 -9.37 -5.51
CA GLU A 51 1.06 -10.63 -5.61
C GLU A 51 2.52 -10.55 -5.11
N PRO A 52 3.36 -9.58 -5.53
CA PRO A 52 4.73 -9.46 -5.03
C PRO A 52 4.84 -8.88 -3.60
N ILE A 53 3.74 -8.48 -2.97
CA ILE A 53 3.71 -7.90 -1.62
C ILE A 53 3.20 -8.94 -0.61
N ASP A 54 2.11 -9.59 -0.97
CA ASP A 54 1.43 -10.61 -0.19
C ASP A 54 0.75 -11.59 -1.15
N ALA A 55 1.51 -12.61 -1.53
CA ALA A 55 1.05 -13.64 -2.45
C ALA A 55 -0.14 -14.43 -1.90
N ASP A 56 -0.22 -14.62 -0.57
CA ASP A 56 -1.30 -15.37 0.06
C ASP A 56 -2.60 -14.56 0.01
N ALA A 57 -2.55 -13.28 0.39
CA ALA A 57 -3.70 -12.39 0.28
C ALA A 57 -4.15 -12.22 -1.18
N TYR A 58 -3.20 -12.11 -2.12
CA TYR A 58 -3.51 -12.09 -3.55
C TYR A 58 -4.27 -13.34 -3.99
N GLN A 59 -3.78 -14.54 -3.64
CA GLN A 59 -4.44 -15.79 -3.99
C GLN A 59 -5.84 -15.90 -3.38
N GLN A 60 -6.02 -15.48 -2.13
CA GLN A 60 -7.32 -15.48 -1.46
C GLN A 60 -8.31 -14.53 -2.15
N LEU A 61 -7.88 -13.33 -2.53
CA LEU A 61 -8.73 -12.38 -3.25
C LEU A 61 -9.04 -12.85 -4.68
N VAL A 62 -8.08 -13.46 -5.37
CA VAL A 62 -8.33 -14.10 -6.68
C VAL A 62 -9.35 -15.21 -6.53
N PHE A 63 -9.28 -16.03 -5.48
CA PHE A 63 -10.26 -17.07 -5.20
C PHE A 63 -11.67 -16.46 -5.02
N ILE A 64 -11.80 -15.40 -4.22
CA ILE A 64 -13.08 -14.70 -4.01
C ILE A 64 -13.67 -14.16 -5.32
N ILE A 65 -12.84 -13.70 -6.25
CA ILE A 65 -13.29 -13.14 -7.54
C ILE A 65 -13.70 -14.24 -8.53
N VAL A 66 -12.99 -15.37 -8.54
CA VAL A 66 -13.19 -16.44 -9.52
C VAL A 66 -14.30 -17.40 -9.10
N TYR A 67 -14.52 -17.59 -7.80
CA TYR A 67 -15.48 -18.54 -7.23
C TYR A 67 -16.59 -17.82 -6.46
N ASP A 68 -17.72 -18.50 -6.22
CA ASP A 68 -18.80 -17.96 -5.39
C ASP A 68 -18.33 -17.78 -3.93
N PRO A 69 -18.20 -16.53 -3.44
CA PRO A 69 -17.70 -16.26 -2.11
C PRO A 69 -18.80 -16.38 -1.04
N SER A 70 -20.04 -16.73 -1.41
CA SER A 70 -21.17 -16.82 -0.47
C SER A 70 -20.91 -17.79 0.69
N VAL A 71 -20.02 -18.77 0.51
CA VAL A 71 -19.60 -19.71 1.56
C VAL A 71 -18.59 -19.14 2.56
N LEU A 72 -17.94 -18.02 2.23
CA LEU A 72 -16.85 -17.45 3.02
C LEU A 72 -17.31 -16.51 4.14
N MET A 73 -18.62 -16.21 4.23
CA MET A 73 -19.21 -15.33 5.26
C MET A 73 -18.35 -14.11 5.56
N LEU A 74 -17.96 -13.37 4.51
CA LEU A 74 -17.03 -12.25 4.62
C LEU A 74 -17.73 -11.02 5.22
N ASP A 75 -17.10 -10.45 6.25
CA ASP A 75 -17.43 -9.14 6.77
C ASP A 75 -16.56 -8.08 6.09
N TYR A 76 -17.10 -6.87 5.88
CA TYR A 76 -16.37 -5.75 5.28
C TYR A 76 -15.50 -5.04 6.32
N GLU A 77 -14.63 -5.80 6.99
CA GLU A 77 -13.71 -5.31 8.01
C GLU A 77 -12.26 -5.68 7.68
N LEU A 78 -11.35 -4.71 7.83
CA LEU A 78 -9.92 -4.90 7.69
C LEU A 78 -9.23 -4.72 9.04
N GLN A 79 -8.55 -5.76 9.50
CA GLN A 79 -7.73 -5.71 10.70
C GLN A 79 -6.29 -5.36 10.33
N ILE A 80 -5.75 -4.30 10.92
CA ILE A 80 -4.37 -3.86 10.73
C ILE A 80 -3.72 -3.78 12.10
N ILE A 81 -2.48 -4.29 12.20
CA ILE A 81 -1.64 -4.09 13.38
C ILE A 81 -0.80 -2.84 13.14
N GLU A 82 -1.08 -1.79 13.90
CA GLU A 82 -0.28 -0.56 13.90
C GLU A 82 0.31 -0.34 15.29
N PHE A 83 1.64 -0.24 15.40
CA PHE A 83 2.33 -0.01 16.68
C PHE A 83 1.93 -1.01 17.78
N ASP A 84 1.93 -2.30 17.44
CA ASP A 84 1.50 -3.43 18.29
C ASP A 84 0.04 -3.35 18.76
N GLN A 85 -0.76 -2.45 18.19
CA GLN A 85 -2.19 -2.33 18.46
C GLN A 85 -3.00 -2.82 17.26
N MET A 86 -3.92 -3.74 17.51
CA MET A 86 -4.91 -4.15 16.52
C MET A 86 -5.95 -3.05 16.35
N LYS A 87 -6.14 -2.62 15.10
CA LYS A 87 -7.19 -1.69 14.70
C LYS A 87 -8.06 -2.36 13.65
N VAL A 88 -9.36 -2.15 13.77
CA VAL A 88 -10.36 -2.66 12.82
C VAL A 88 -10.92 -1.47 12.06
N TYR A 89 -10.91 -1.58 10.73
CA TYR A 89 -11.43 -0.57 9.82
C TYR A 89 -12.58 -1.15 9.01
N GLU A 90 -13.72 -0.45 8.98
CA GLU A 90 -14.84 -0.81 8.12
C GLU A 90 -14.52 -0.41 6.67
N LEU A 91 -14.55 -1.39 5.76
CA LEU A 91 -14.36 -1.21 4.32
C LEU A 91 -15.71 -0.83 3.70
N THR A 92 -16.13 0.43 3.87
CA THR A 92 -17.31 0.95 3.19
C THR A 92 -17.03 1.23 1.71
N ASN A 93 -18.07 1.15 0.87
CA ASN A 93 -17.99 1.59 -0.53
C ASN A 93 -17.46 3.04 -0.58
N MET A 94 -16.21 3.21 -1.00
CA MET A 94 -15.71 4.52 -1.43
C MET A 94 -16.29 4.85 -2.82
N GLU A 95 -17.61 4.92 -2.94
CA GLU A 95 -18.24 5.68 -4.02
C GLU A 95 -18.11 7.16 -3.69
N LYS A 96 -17.09 7.80 -4.27
CA LYS A 96 -17.11 9.18 -4.79
C LYS A 96 -15.69 9.58 -5.18
N TYR A 97 -15.32 9.37 -6.44
CA TYR A 97 -14.63 10.35 -7.30
C TYR A 97 -14.91 10.02 -8.75
#